data_AF-A8X448-F1
#
_entry.id   AF-A8X448-F1
#
_cell.length_a   1.000
_cell.length_b   1.000
_cell.length_c   1.000
_cell.angle_alpha   90.00
_cell.angle_beta   90.00
_cell.angle_gamma   90.00
#
_symmetry.space_group_name_H-M   'P 1'
#
loop_
_entity.id
_entity.type
_entity.pdbx_description
1 polymer ?
#
loop_
_entity_poly.entity_id
_entity_poly.type
_entity_poly.pdbx_seq_one_letter_code
_entity_poly.pdbx_strand_id
1 'polypeptide(L)'
;MNKSRIRIQVDKLVPVVFVCATSKNDTLKIEANKYRDILQFDFEDSYHNLSWKMMAIYGFVIDQLPSVDQIVVTNDDTIVNATALEQVLHMKKGPVMLGKVSRGYPRIFLPWLTWHVPSEMYPNLCYPLFVQGSSFVLSKEGAKLLVENVCKVPMVHLDDVFMGVLSNCVGLGLIHNEGFDKHIFDDFVVYHYQYSRHSAKYLESLWQNSEMSL
;
A
#
# COMPACT_ATOMS: atom_id res chain seq x y z
N MET A 1 -22.79 24.42 10.52
CA MET A 1 -22.82 22.94 10.44
C MET A 1 -21.47 22.41 10.90
N ASN A 2 -21.46 21.68 12.02
CA ASN A 2 -20.24 21.22 12.70
C ASN A 2 -19.56 20.10 11.91
N LYS A 3 -18.38 20.38 11.32
CA LYS A 3 -17.46 19.33 10.88
C LYS A 3 -16.83 18.72 12.15
N SER A 4 -17.42 17.64 12.65
CA SER A 4 -16.80 16.82 13.70
C SER A 4 -15.49 16.25 13.16
N ARG A 5 -14.36 16.81 13.61
CA ARG A 5 -13.02 16.27 13.34
C ARG A 5 -12.95 14.87 13.96
N ILE A 6 -12.88 13.84 13.13
CA ILE A 6 -12.59 12.47 13.55
C ILE A 6 -11.19 12.50 14.19
N ARG A 7 -11.13 12.27 15.51
CA ARG A 7 -9.86 12.07 16.22
C ARG A 7 -9.54 10.59 16.15
N ILE A 8 -8.70 10.23 15.18
CA ILE A 8 -8.08 8.91 15.07
C ILE A 8 -7.06 8.81 16.20
N GLN A 9 -7.10 7.73 16.97
CA GLN A 9 -6.12 7.45 18.02
C GLN A 9 -4.97 6.70 17.37
N VAL A 10 -3.83 7.37 17.20
CA VAL A 10 -2.73 6.86 16.38
C VAL A 10 -1.41 6.96 17.11
N ASP A 11 -0.49 6.06 16.78
CA ASP A 11 0.89 6.13 17.26
C ASP A 11 1.47 7.53 17.01
N LYS A 12 2.22 8.04 17.98
CA LYS A 12 2.72 9.43 17.95
C LYS A 12 3.78 9.66 16.88
N LEU A 13 4.47 8.60 16.44
CA LEU A 13 5.54 8.69 15.44
C LEU A 13 5.01 8.53 14.02
N VAL A 14 4.14 7.53 13.78
CA VAL A 14 3.53 7.28 12.46
C VAL A 14 2.06 6.88 12.64
N PRO A 15 1.11 7.77 12.29
CA PRO A 15 -0.29 7.42 12.33
C PRO A 15 -0.66 6.24 11.42
N VAL A 16 -0.94 5.07 12.00
CA VAL A 16 -1.49 3.88 11.35
C VAL A 16 -3.01 3.92 11.27
N VAL A 17 -3.56 3.64 10.09
CA VAL A 17 -4.98 3.41 9.88
C VAL A 17 -5.19 2.14 9.05
N PHE A 18 -6.22 1.37 9.37
CA PHE A 18 -6.63 0.21 8.60
C PHE A 18 -7.63 0.63 7.53
N VAL A 19 -7.35 0.29 6.28
CA VAL A 19 -8.21 0.62 5.16
C VAL A 19 -8.98 -0.61 4.71
N CYS A 20 -10.30 -0.52 4.76
CA CYS A 20 -11.19 -1.57 4.32
C CYS A 20 -12.27 -1.03 3.41
N ALA A 21 -12.95 -1.93 2.71
CA ALA A 21 -14.17 -1.60 1.99
C ALA A 21 -15.38 -2.32 2.63
N THR A 22 -16.56 -2.16 2.06
CA THR A 22 -17.81 -2.70 2.61
C THR A 22 -17.72 -4.23 2.72
N SER A 23 -17.83 -4.73 3.95
CA SER A 23 -17.94 -6.15 4.26
C SER A 23 -19.34 -6.45 4.81
N LYS A 24 -19.83 -7.68 4.60
CA LYS A 24 -21.17 -8.11 5.05
C LYS A 24 -21.27 -8.38 6.56
N ASN A 25 -20.23 -8.07 7.35
CA ASN A 25 -20.11 -8.51 8.73
C ASN A 25 -20.21 -7.35 9.73
N ASP A 26 -21.04 -7.51 10.77
CA ASP A 26 -21.22 -6.49 11.82
C ASP A 26 -20.01 -6.37 12.76
N THR A 27 -19.07 -7.33 12.73
CA THR A 27 -17.84 -7.28 13.53
C THR A 27 -17.00 -6.04 13.23
N LEU A 28 -16.98 -5.59 11.96
CA LEU A 28 -16.20 -4.43 11.54
C LEU A 28 -16.70 -3.14 12.20
N LYS A 29 -18.02 -2.99 12.39
CA LYS A 29 -18.60 -1.82 13.08
C LYS A 29 -18.19 -1.79 14.55
N ILE A 30 -18.12 -2.96 15.19
CA ILE A 30 -17.71 -3.08 16.60
C ILE A 30 -16.24 -2.68 16.74
N GLU A 31 -15.37 -3.17 15.85
CA GLU A 31 -13.94 -2.84 15.83
C GLU A 31 -13.71 -1.34 15.57
N ALA A 32 -14.35 -0.78 14.55
CA ALA A 32 -14.25 0.64 14.20
C ALA A 32 -14.65 1.55 15.37
N ASN A 33 -15.71 1.19 16.09
CA ASN A 33 -16.17 1.94 17.27
C ASN A 33 -15.19 1.84 18.45
N LYS A 34 -14.48 0.72 18.57
CA LYS A 34 -13.55 0.44 19.67
C LYS A 34 -12.22 1.16 19.48
N TYR A 35 -11.58 1.00 18.32
CA TYR A 35 -10.19 1.45 18.10
C TYR A 35 -10.10 2.77 17.34
N ARG A 36 -11.13 3.15 16.57
CA ARG A 36 -11.22 4.43 15.83
C ARG A 36 -10.04 4.68 14.89
N ASP A 37 -9.52 3.63 14.28
CA ASP A 37 -8.38 3.58 13.37
C ASP A 37 -8.76 2.99 12.00
N ILE A 38 -10.05 2.85 11.70
CA ILE A 38 -10.56 2.28 10.45
C ILE A 38 -11.02 3.39 9.49
N LEU A 39 -10.48 3.36 8.27
CA LEU A 39 -10.98 4.11 7.12
C LEU A 39 -11.73 3.15 6.17
N GLN A 40 -13.05 3.24 6.18
CA GLN A 40 -13.91 2.37 5.38
C GLN A 40 -14.48 3.10 4.15
N PHE A 41 -14.31 2.50 2.97
CA PHE A 41 -14.90 2.99 1.73
C PHE A 41 -16.13 2.18 1.28
N ASP A 42 -17.03 2.82 0.55
CA ASP A 42 -18.29 2.19 0.11
C ASP A 42 -18.17 1.50 -1.25
N PHE A 43 -17.42 0.40 -1.28
CA PHE A 43 -17.36 -0.55 -2.41
C PHE A 43 -17.08 -1.97 -1.92
N GLU A 44 -17.27 -2.98 -2.77
CA GLU A 44 -17.02 -4.37 -2.39
C GLU A 44 -15.52 -4.63 -2.19
N ASP A 45 -15.14 -5.13 -1.01
CA ASP A 45 -13.76 -5.49 -0.73
C ASP A 45 -13.39 -6.78 -1.46
N SER A 46 -12.65 -6.66 -2.56
CA SER A 46 -12.18 -7.77 -3.37
C SER A 46 -10.80 -7.49 -3.94
N TYR A 47 -10.06 -8.55 -4.24
CA TYR A 47 -8.73 -8.44 -4.85
C TYR A 47 -8.75 -7.66 -6.16
N HIS A 48 -9.83 -7.77 -6.94
CA HIS A 48 -9.99 -7.03 -8.19
C HIS A 48 -10.22 -5.52 -8.01
N ASN A 49 -10.62 -5.09 -6.81
CA ASN A 49 -10.90 -3.69 -6.47
C ASN A 49 -9.74 -3.02 -5.72
N LEU A 50 -8.59 -3.68 -5.56
CA LEU A 50 -7.43 -3.07 -4.88
C LEU A 50 -6.96 -1.78 -5.55
N SER A 51 -6.96 -1.73 -6.89
CA SER A 51 -6.66 -0.51 -7.64
C SER A 51 -7.58 0.66 -7.25
N TRP A 52 -8.87 0.41 -7.05
CA TRP A 52 -9.81 1.41 -6.57
C TRP A 52 -9.55 1.79 -5.12
N LYS A 53 -9.20 0.82 -4.27
CA LYS A 53 -8.81 1.07 -2.88
C LYS A 53 -7.61 2.02 -2.81
N MET A 54 -6.60 1.83 -3.65
CA MET A 54 -5.45 2.75 -3.72
C MET A 54 -5.87 4.17 -4.10
N MET A 55 -6.68 4.34 -5.15
CA MET A 55 -7.19 5.67 -5.54
C MET A 55 -8.00 6.34 -4.43
N ALA A 56 -8.82 5.56 -3.72
CA ALA A 56 -9.63 6.06 -2.62
C ALA A 56 -8.76 6.52 -1.44
N ILE A 57 -7.72 5.75 -1.07
CA ILE A 57 -6.74 6.14 -0.05
C ILE A 57 -6.07 7.46 -0.45
N TYR A 58 -5.58 7.57 -1.69
CA TYR A 58 -4.87 8.76 -2.15
C TYR A 58 -5.77 9.98 -2.12
N GLY A 59 -6.99 9.88 -2.66
CA GLY A 59 -7.98 10.97 -2.62
C GLY A 59 -8.29 11.41 -1.19
N PHE A 60 -8.50 10.46 -0.28
CA PHE A 60 -8.75 10.78 1.13
C PHE A 60 -7.57 11.53 1.78
N VAL A 61 -6.33 11.07 1.60
CA VAL A 61 -5.16 11.73 2.18
C VAL A 61 -4.98 13.13 1.59
N ILE A 62 -5.13 13.28 0.27
CA ILE A 62 -4.99 14.57 -0.42
C ILE A 62 -6.00 15.59 0.14
N ASP A 63 -7.26 15.18 0.28
CA ASP A 63 -8.36 16.07 0.63
C ASP A 63 -8.51 16.32 2.15
N GLN A 64 -8.32 15.28 2.97
CA GLN A 64 -8.65 15.32 4.40
C GLN A 64 -7.43 15.50 5.30
N LEU A 65 -6.22 15.17 4.82
CA LEU A 65 -4.99 15.19 5.61
C LEU A 65 -3.96 16.15 4.99
N PRO A 66 -4.16 17.49 5.11
CA PRO A 66 -3.28 18.49 4.51
C PRO A 66 -1.83 18.40 5.01
N SER A 67 -1.62 17.98 6.27
CA SER A 67 -0.31 17.92 6.93
C SER A 67 0.51 16.66 6.66
N VAL A 68 -0.03 15.69 5.92
CA VAL A 68 0.69 14.46 5.57
C VAL A 68 1.45 14.70 4.27
N ASP A 69 2.76 14.47 4.27
CA ASP A 69 3.62 14.64 3.07
C ASP A 69 3.95 13.30 2.39
N GLN A 70 3.91 12.20 3.13
CA GLN A 70 4.24 10.86 2.65
C GLN A 70 3.21 9.85 3.16
N ILE A 71 2.82 8.92 2.28
CA ILE A 71 1.88 7.85 2.53
C ILE A 71 2.67 6.55 2.54
N VAL A 72 2.60 5.80 3.63
CA VAL A 72 3.16 4.44 3.71
C VAL A 72 1.99 3.49 3.54
N VAL A 73 2.03 2.69 2.47
CA VAL A 73 1.04 1.64 2.23
C VAL A 73 1.72 0.30 2.52
N THR A 74 1.04 -0.57 3.26
CA THR A 74 1.56 -1.88 3.63
C THR A 74 0.41 -2.87 3.73
N ASN A 75 0.67 -4.13 3.36
CA ASN A 75 -0.31 -5.21 3.51
C ASN A 75 -0.34 -5.73 4.96
N ASP A 76 -1.41 -6.41 5.33
CA ASP A 76 -1.58 -7.03 6.65
C ASP A 76 -0.68 -8.27 6.86
N ASP A 77 -0.06 -8.79 5.80
CA ASP A 77 0.93 -9.87 5.82
C ASP A 77 2.39 -9.38 5.76
N THR A 78 2.63 -8.18 6.32
CA THR A 78 3.98 -7.57 6.40
C THR A 78 4.34 -7.09 7.82
N ILE A 79 5.64 -7.03 8.11
CA ILE A 79 6.21 -6.38 9.30
C ILE A 79 7.07 -5.22 8.83
N VAL A 80 6.83 -4.03 9.38
CA VAL A 80 7.57 -2.82 9.04
C VAL A 80 8.55 -2.49 10.18
N ASN A 81 9.83 -2.34 9.85
CA ASN A 81 10.84 -1.85 10.79
C ASN A 81 10.76 -0.31 10.83
N ALA A 82 10.19 0.24 11.89
CA ALA A 82 9.95 1.69 12.02
C ALA A 82 11.25 2.50 11.97
N THR A 83 12.33 2.03 12.59
CA THR A 83 13.64 2.71 12.60
C THR A 83 14.26 2.74 11.20
N ALA A 84 14.22 1.61 10.48
CA ALA A 84 14.71 1.55 9.10
C ALA A 84 13.82 2.38 8.16
N LEU A 85 12.50 2.38 8.38
CA LEU A 85 11.57 3.19 7.61
C LEU A 85 11.86 4.69 7.78
N GLU A 86 12.06 5.18 9.01
CA GLU A 86 12.36 6.60 9.28
C GLU A 86 13.58 7.10 8.47
N GLN A 87 14.64 6.28 8.38
CA GLN A 87 15.82 6.59 7.59
C GLN A 87 15.50 6.77 6.10
N VAL A 88 14.54 6.01 5.58
CA VAL A 88 14.11 6.08 4.18
C VAL A 88 13.21 7.30 3.91
N LEU A 89 12.37 7.70 4.86
CA LEU A 89 11.44 8.84 4.73
C LEU A 89 12.17 10.18 4.57
N HIS A 90 13.28 10.38 5.28
CA HIS A 90 14.03 11.64 5.30
C HIS A 90 14.68 12.04 3.96
N MET A 91 14.81 11.11 3.01
CA MET A 91 15.69 11.32 1.86
C MET A 91 15.04 11.97 0.64
N LYS A 92 13.70 12.05 0.54
CA LYS A 92 13.04 12.20 -0.77
C LYS A 92 12.13 13.44 -0.87
N LYS A 93 12.37 14.25 -1.92
CA LYS A 93 11.54 15.38 -2.34
C LYS A 93 10.97 15.13 -3.73
N GLY A 94 9.78 15.65 -4.00
CA GLY A 94 9.10 15.60 -5.30
C GLY A 94 8.18 14.39 -5.48
N PRO A 95 7.53 14.25 -6.66
CA PRO A 95 6.56 13.20 -6.94
C PRO A 95 7.29 11.86 -7.16
N VAL A 96 7.45 11.10 -6.09
CA VAL A 96 8.13 9.81 -6.08
C VAL A 96 7.33 8.72 -5.39
N MET A 97 7.60 7.48 -5.79
CA MET A 97 7.17 6.25 -5.13
C MET A 97 8.40 5.38 -4.86
N LEU A 98 8.60 4.97 -3.62
CA LEU A 98 9.75 4.21 -3.16
C LEU A 98 9.32 2.84 -2.65
N GLY A 99 10.02 1.80 -3.08
CA GLY A 99 9.84 0.44 -2.58
C GLY A 99 10.65 -0.55 -3.41
N LYS A 100 10.23 -1.82 -3.43
CA LYS A 100 10.88 -2.84 -4.28
C LYS A 100 10.41 -2.68 -5.73
N VAL A 101 11.22 -1.99 -6.55
CA VAL A 101 10.92 -1.80 -7.99
C VAL A 101 11.21 -3.07 -8.77
N SER A 102 10.18 -3.64 -9.40
CA SER A 102 10.26 -4.75 -10.35
C SER A 102 10.49 -4.27 -11.78
N ARG A 103 11.24 -5.05 -12.57
CA ARG A 103 11.59 -4.73 -13.96
C ARG A 103 11.34 -5.92 -14.87
N GLY A 104 10.64 -5.70 -15.99
CA GLY A 104 10.42 -6.73 -17.01
C GLY A 104 9.62 -7.94 -16.54
N TYR A 105 8.76 -7.76 -15.54
CA TYR A 105 7.97 -8.87 -14.99
C TYR A 105 6.97 -9.37 -16.04
N PRO A 106 6.93 -10.68 -16.34
CA PRO A 106 6.04 -11.21 -17.36
C PRO A 106 4.58 -11.22 -16.89
N ARG A 107 3.65 -10.90 -17.79
CA ARG A 107 2.23 -11.10 -17.55
C ARG A 107 1.94 -12.58 -17.44
N ILE A 108 1.32 -12.99 -16.34
CA ILE A 108 0.84 -14.35 -16.17
C ILE A 108 -0.35 -14.56 -17.11
N PHE A 109 -0.24 -15.53 -18.02
CA PHE A 109 -1.25 -15.84 -19.04
C PHE A 109 -2.11 -17.07 -18.72
N LEU A 110 -1.84 -17.78 -17.61
CA LEU A 110 -2.62 -18.94 -17.18
C LEU A 110 -3.84 -18.49 -16.36
N PRO A 111 -5.08 -18.67 -16.85
CA PRO A 111 -6.27 -18.05 -16.24
C PRO A 111 -6.63 -18.49 -14.82
N TRP A 112 -6.11 -19.64 -14.37
CA TRP A 112 -6.38 -20.20 -13.04
C TRP A 112 -5.44 -19.69 -11.94
N LEU A 113 -4.44 -18.86 -12.30
CA LEU A 113 -3.53 -18.25 -11.32
C LEU A 113 -4.14 -16.94 -10.80
N THR A 114 -4.01 -16.71 -9.49
CA THR A 114 -4.59 -15.55 -8.77
C THR A 114 -4.19 -14.20 -9.38
N TRP A 115 -2.98 -14.10 -9.93
CA TRP A 115 -2.42 -12.87 -10.49
C TRP A 115 -2.46 -12.84 -12.03
N HIS A 116 -3.33 -13.65 -12.64
CA HIS A 116 -3.58 -13.62 -14.08
C HIS A 116 -4.25 -12.33 -14.50
N VAL A 117 -3.66 -11.62 -15.47
CA VAL A 117 -4.27 -10.46 -16.12
C VAL A 117 -4.64 -10.84 -17.55
N PRO A 118 -5.92 -10.73 -17.98
CA PRO A 118 -6.31 -11.00 -19.36
C PRO A 118 -5.64 -10.06 -20.37
N SER A 119 -5.40 -10.53 -21.60
CA SER A 119 -4.84 -9.73 -22.69
C SER A 119 -5.70 -8.53 -23.06
N GLU A 120 -7.02 -8.66 -22.90
CA GLU A 120 -8.01 -7.63 -23.19
C GLU A 120 -7.87 -6.45 -22.20
N MET A 121 -7.41 -6.75 -20.98
CA MET A 121 -7.15 -5.75 -19.94
C MET A 121 -5.74 -5.16 -20.07
N TYR A 122 -4.74 -5.98 -20.35
CA TYR A 122 -3.36 -5.54 -20.56
C TYR A 122 -2.71 -6.33 -21.71
N PRO A 123 -2.55 -5.72 -22.90
CA PRO A 123 -2.15 -6.46 -24.11
C PRO A 123 -0.65 -6.81 -24.16
N ASN A 124 0.20 -6.08 -23.43
CA ASN A 124 1.64 -6.34 -23.48
C ASN A 124 2.00 -7.62 -22.70
N LEU A 125 3.07 -8.28 -23.15
CA LEU A 125 3.56 -9.51 -22.51
C LEU A 125 4.34 -9.26 -21.21
N CYS A 126 4.87 -8.04 -21.03
CA CYS A 126 5.58 -7.64 -19.83
C CYS A 126 4.97 -6.37 -19.26
N TYR A 127 4.96 -6.26 -17.94
CA TYR A 127 4.59 -5.04 -17.23
C TYR A 127 5.72 -4.00 -17.34
N PRO A 128 5.40 -2.69 -17.29
CA PRO A 128 6.41 -1.66 -17.18
C PRO A 128 7.08 -1.74 -15.80
N LEU A 129 7.96 -0.78 -15.48
CA LEU A 129 8.48 -0.67 -14.11
C LEU A 129 7.33 -0.44 -13.13
N PHE A 130 7.28 -1.20 -12.03
CA PHE A 130 6.31 -0.98 -10.96
C PHE A 130 6.94 -1.28 -9.62
N VAL A 131 6.38 -0.70 -8.55
CA VAL A 131 6.77 -1.02 -7.17
C VAL A 131 5.86 -2.13 -6.69
N GLN A 132 6.43 -3.19 -6.12
CA GLN A 132 5.66 -4.35 -5.66
C GLN A 132 4.67 -3.98 -4.55
N GLY A 133 3.52 -4.66 -4.54
CA GLY A 133 2.38 -4.31 -3.68
C GLY A 133 2.50 -4.67 -2.19
N SER A 134 3.59 -5.29 -1.72
CA SER A 134 3.73 -5.64 -0.30
C SER A 134 3.83 -4.39 0.59
N SER A 135 4.65 -3.42 0.19
CA SER A 135 4.68 -2.10 0.79
C SER A 135 5.45 -1.09 -0.06
N PHE A 136 5.07 0.19 0.05
CA PHE A 136 5.78 1.31 -0.55
C PHE A 136 5.52 2.62 0.19
N VAL A 137 6.39 3.60 -0.07
CA VAL A 137 6.22 5.00 0.35
C VAL A 137 5.86 5.83 -0.88
N LEU A 138 4.76 6.56 -0.83
CA LEU A 138 4.31 7.46 -1.87
C LEU A 138 4.27 8.90 -1.35
N SER A 139 5.00 9.80 -2.01
CA SER A 139 4.86 11.24 -1.77
C SER A 139 3.43 11.73 -2.05
N LYS A 140 2.95 12.72 -1.30
CA LYS A 140 1.63 13.32 -1.54
C LYS A 140 1.51 13.94 -2.93
N GLU A 141 2.59 14.55 -3.44
CA GLU A 141 2.65 15.06 -4.81
C GLU A 141 2.52 13.92 -5.82
N GLY A 142 3.14 12.76 -5.56
CA GLY A 142 3.00 11.56 -6.38
C GLY A 142 1.57 11.02 -6.34
N ALA A 143 0.95 10.94 -5.17
CA ALA A 143 -0.44 10.54 -5.01
C ALA A 143 -1.39 11.46 -5.82
N LYS A 144 -1.19 12.77 -5.74
CA LYS A 144 -1.94 13.74 -6.53
C LYS A 144 -1.77 13.53 -8.04
N LEU A 145 -0.52 13.32 -8.47
CA LEU A 145 -0.22 13.06 -9.88
C LEU A 145 -0.91 11.79 -10.39
N LEU A 146 -0.96 10.71 -9.59
CA LEU A 146 -1.65 9.47 -9.96
C LEU A 146 -3.16 9.68 -10.05
N VAL A 147 -3.78 10.29 -9.04
CA VAL A 147 -5.23 10.52 -8.99
C VAL A 147 -5.70 11.40 -10.15
N GLU A 148 -4.99 12.49 -10.46
CA GLU A 148 -5.37 13.41 -11.55
C GLU A 148 -5.28 12.78 -12.95
N ASN A 149 -4.54 11.67 -13.08
CA ASN A 149 -4.28 11.02 -14.36
C ASN A 149 -4.86 9.61 -14.46
N VAL A 150 -5.62 9.16 -13.45
CA VAL A 150 -6.18 7.79 -13.38
C VAL A 150 -7.02 7.45 -14.62
N CYS A 151 -7.77 8.42 -15.16
CA CYS A 151 -8.62 8.23 -16.34
C CYS A 151 -7.86 8.18 -17.68
N LYS A 152 -6.53 8.39 -17.68
CA LYS A 152 -5.73 8.40 -18.92
C LYS A 152 -5.25 7.02 -19.35
N VAL A 153 -5.31 6.03 -18.46
CA VAL A 153 -4.88 4.66 -18.76
C VAL A 153 -6.00 3.66 -18.49
N PRO A 154 -6.08 2.55 -19.25
CA PRO A 154 -7.00 1.47 -18.93
C PRO A 154 -6.73 0.89 -17.53
N MET A 155 -7.81 0.54 -16.83
CA MET A 155 -7.70 -0.07 -15.51
C MET A 155 -7.11 -1.48 -15.58
N VAL A 156 -6.16 -1.77 -14.70
CA VAL A 156 -5.68 -3.13 -14.41
C VAL A 156 -6.08 -3.47 -12.98
N HIS A 157 -6.56 -4.70 -12.76
CA HIS A 157 -7.08 -5.10 -11.44
C HIS A 157 -5.99 -5.39 -10.41
N LEU A 158 -4.77 -5.70 -10.86
CA LEU A 158 -3.59 -5.73 -9.99
C LEU A 158 -3.17 -4.29 -9.71
N ASP A 159 -3.21 -3.90 -8.45
CA ASP A 159 -2.98 -2.55 -7.97
C ASP A 159 -1.53 -2.10 -8.18
N ASP A 160 -0.56 -2.95 -7.88
CA ASP A 160 0.85 -2.67 -8.09
C ASP A 160 1.20 -2.46 -9.57
N VAL A 161 0.68 -3.32 -10.45
CA VAL A 161 0.81 -3.19 -11.90
C VAL A 161 0.09 -1.94 -12.40
N PHE A 162 -1.14 -1.67 -11.92
CA PHE A 162 -1.89 -0.48 -12.32
C PHE A 162 -1.17 0.81 -11.91
N MET A 163 -0.63 0.87 -10.68
CA MET A 163 0.21 1.96 -10.23
C MET A 163 1.47 2.08 -11.08
N GLY A 164 2.07 0.98 -11.49
CA GLY A 164 3.18 0.95 -12.45
C GLY A 164 2.83 1.59 -13.79
N VAL A 165 1.72 1.17 -14.42
CA VAL A 165 1.25 1.72 -15.70
C VAL A 165 1.01 3.22 -15.58
N LEU A 166 0.31 3.68 -14.54
CA LEU A 166 0.08 5.10 -14.28
C LEU A 166 1.38 5.85 -14.06
N SER A 167 2.26 5.34 -13.21
CA SER A 167 3.55 5.95 -12.88
C SER A 167 4.42 6.17 -14.12
N ASN A 168 4.46 5.19 -15.03
CA ASN A 168 5.19 5.33 -16.28
C ASN A 168 4.52 6.30 -17.26
N CYS A 169 3.18 6.36 -17.28
CA CYS A 169 2.43 7.30 -18.12
C CYS A 169 2.68 8.77 -17.72
N VAL A 170 2.77 9.04 -16.41
CA VAL A 170 2.91 10.41 -15.88
C VAL A 170 4.35 10.81 -15.54
N GLY A 171 5.31 9.89 -15.69
CA GLY A 171 6.70 10.13 -15.33
C GLY A 171 6.95 10.24 -13.82
N LEU A 172 6.21 9.49 -13.00
CA LEU A 172 6.43 9.41 -11.55
C LEU A 172 7.79 8.75 -11.26
N GLY A 173 8.59 9.34 -10.38
CA GLY A 173 9.90 8.80 -10.02
C GLY A 173 9.80 7.52 -9.18
N LEU A 174 10.11 6.38 -9.76
CA LEU A 174 10.18 5.09 -9.05
C LEU A 174 11.58 4.87 -8.45
N ILE A 175 11.67 4.72 -7.14
CA ILE A 175 12.93 4.58 -6.40
C ILE A 175 13.01 3.17 -5.82
N HIS A 176 14.01 2.43 -6.28
CA HIS A 176 14.27 1.07 -5.81
C HIS A 176 14.96 1.07 -4.44
N ASN A 177 14.46 0.25 -3.52
CA ASN A 177 15.09 -0.04 -2.24
C ASN A 177 15.01 -1.55 -1.94
N GLU A 178 16.17 -2.17 -1.68
CA GLU A 178 16.32 -3.61 -1.44
C GLU A 178 15.80 -4.08 -0.07
N GLY A 179 15.56 -3.15 0.86
CA GLY A 179 14.99 -3.43 2.18
C GLY A 179 13.48 -3.65 2.16
N PHE A 180 12.79 -3.34 1.05
CA PHE A 180 11.38 -3.63 0.86
C PHE A 180 11.19 -5.02 0.25
N ASP A 181 10.06 -5.67 0.57
CA ASP A 181 9.72 -7.02 0.10
C ASP A 181 10.77 -8.10 0.48
N LYS A 182 11.32 -8.02 1.70
CA LYS A 182 12.28 -9.01 2.19
C LYS A 182 11.56 -10.27 2.68
N HIS A 183 12.04 -11.44 2.28
CA HIS A 183 11.57 -12.74 2.79
C HIS A 183 12.51 -13.36 3.84
N ILE A 184 13.52 -12.60 4.27
CA ILE A 184 14.47 -12.97 5.33
C ILE A 184 14.38 -11.91 6.41
N PHE A 185 14.39 -12.33 7.66
CA PHE A 185 14.26 -11.47 8.83
C PHE A 185 15.62 -10.84 9.21
N ASP A 186 16.27 -10.17 8.24
CA ASP A 186 17.58 -9.54 8.38
C ASP A 186 17.67 -8.30 7.47
N ASP A 187 18.21 -7.19 7.99
CA ASP A 187 18.38 -5.90 7.30
C ASP A 187 17.16 -5.45 6.45
N PHE A 188 15.95 -5.58 7.00
CA PHE A 188 14.71 -5.24 6.30
C PHE A 188 14.14 -3.88 6.72
N VAL A 189 13.52 -3.19 5.75
CA VAL A 189 12.56 -2.11 6.00
C VAL A 189 11.15 -2.72 6.09
N VAL A 190 10.83 -3.63 5.16
CA VAL A 190 9.56 -4.38 5.13
C VAL A 190 9.84 -5.85 4.93
N TYR A 191 9.46 -6.65 5.92
CA TYR A 191 9.49 -8.11 5.87
C TYR A 191 8.12 -8.62 5.41
N HIS A 192 8.09 -9.35 4.31
CA HIS A 192 6.88 -9.86 3.66
C HIS A 192 6.77 -11.37 3.86
N TYR A 193 5.74 -11.79 4.60
CA TYR A 193 5.61 -13.16 5.10
C TYR A 193 4.37 -13.89 4.56
N GLN A 194 3.88 -13.48 3.39
CA GLN A 194 2.72 -14.03 2.69
C GLN A 194 2.68 -15.57 2.65
N TYR A 195 3.82 -16.21 2.43
CA TYR A 195 3.91 -17.67 2.31
C TYR A 195 4.01 -18.41 3.65
N SER A 196 4.56 -17.79 4.69
CA SER A 196 4.73 -18.45 6.00
C SER A 196 3.47 -18.37 6.86
N ARG A 197 2.52 -17.47 6.51
CA ARG A 197 1.20 -17.33 7.18
C ARG A 197 1.29 -17.29 8.69
N HIS A 198 2.20 -16.46 9.19
CA HIS A 198 2.40 -16.27 10.62
C HIS A 198 1.12 -15.82 11.31
N SER A 199 0.83 -16.39 12.49
CA SER A 199 -0.30 -15.94 13.31
C SER A 199 0.01 -14.61 13.99
N ALA A 200 -1.01 -13.80 14.30
CA ALA A 200 -0.84 -12.56 15.08
C ALA A 200 -0.06 -12.77 16.39
N LYS A 201 -0.30 -13.89 17.10
CA LYS A 201 0.45 -14.26 18.31
C LYS A 201 1.93 -14.51 18.05
N TYR A 202 2.24 -15.12 16.91
CA TYR A 202 3.63 -15.35 16.52
C TYR A 202 4.32 -14.02 16.18
N LEU A 203 3.65 -13.13 15.45
CA LEU A 203 4.17 -11.79 15.16
C LEU A 203 4.41 -10.99 16.45
N GLU A 204 3.49 -11.06 17.41
CA GLU A 204 3.64 -10.46 18.73
C GLU A 204 4.85 -11.06 19.47
N SER A 205 5.06 -12.38 19.39
CA SER A 205 6.23 -13.02 19.98
C SER A 205 7.55 -12.61 19.31
N LEU A 206 7.55 -12.41 17.98
CA LEU A 206 8.72 -11.87 17.27
C LEU A 206 9.04 -10.46 17.74
N TRP A 207 8.01 -9.62 17.87
CA TRP A 207 8.15 -8.26 18.37
C TRP A 207 8.70 -8.22 19.81
N GLN A 208 8.14 -9.04 20.71
CA GLN A 208 8.58 -9.11 22.11
C GLN A 208 10.00 -9.66 22.28
N ASN A 209 10.42 -10.60 21.42
CA ASN A 209 11.74 -11.24 21.49
C ASN A 209 12.81 -10.51 20.68
N SER A 210 12.43 -9.65 19.75
CA SER A 210 13.38 -8.81 19.05
C SER A 210 13.91 -7.76 20.03
N GLU A 211 15.23 -7.55 20.06
CA GLU A 211 15.87 -6.37 20.68
C GLU A 211 15.48 -5.05 19.95
N MET A 212 14.36 -5.03 19.22
CA MET A 212 13.71 -3.85 18.65
C MET A 212 12.80 -3.16 19.67
N SER A 213 12.89 -3.52 20.96
CA SER A 213 12.43 -2.66 22.04
C SER A 213 13.29 -1.40 22.06
N LEU A 214 12.70 -0.27 21.63
CA LEU A 214 13.20 1.07 21.95
C LEU A 214 13.45 1.23 23.45
#